data_AF-A0A6H1ZYY9-F1
#
_entry.id   AF-A0A6H1ZYY9-F1
#
_cell.length_a   1.000
_cell.length_b   1.000
_cell.length_c   1.000
_cell.angle_alpha   90.00
_cell.angle_beta   90.00
_cell.angle_gamma   90.00
#
_symmetry.space_group_name_H-M   'P 1'
#
loop_
_entity.id
_entity.type
_entity.pdbx_description
1 polymer ?
#
loop_
_entity_poly.entity_id
_entity_poly.type
_entity_poly.pdbx_seq_one_letter_code
_entity_poly.pdbx_strand_id
1 'polypeptide(L)'
;MTEELLNKLTDFIQTHLPYKDREKIKDYILQHEKFQTIDYAIDKGEVIGVCRWNIIDKDTAHILDLAIREDWRKKGLARDFLIRGLQKWNIKYLVFERETRGDKRKRMLPVDVILKRNIF
;
A
#
# COMPACT_ATOMS: atom_id res chain seq x y z
N MET A 1 -0.24 -9.96 -14.23
CA MET A 1 0.83 -10.42 -13.32
C MET A 1 1.35 -11.80 -13.71
N THR A 2 2.66 -12.04 -13.67
CA THR A 2 3.25 -13.39 -13.85
C THR A 2 3.23 -14.17 -12.52
N GLU A 3 3.32 -15.50 -12.59
CA GLU A 3 3.36 -16.36 -11.39
C GLU A 3 4.59 -16.06 -10.51
N GLU A 4 5.75 -15.83 -11.13
CA GLU A 4 6.97 -15.44 -10.41
C GLU A 4 6.76 -14.15 -9.60
N LEU A 5 6.18 -13.12 -10.20
CA LEU A 5 5.92 -11.84 -9.55
C LEU A 5 4.89 -11.98 -8.42
N LEU A 6 3.83 -12.78 -8.64
CA LEU A 6 2.82 -13.06 -7.60
C LEU A 6 3.47 -13.70 -6.38
N ASN A 7 4.35 -14.68 -6.57
CA ASN A 7 5.08 -15.33 -5.48
C ASN A 7 5.97 -14.34 -4.74
N LYS A 8 6.76 -13.52 -5.45
CA LYS A 8 7.61 -12.47 -4.84
C LYS A 8 6.82 -11.47 -4.02
N LEU A 9 5.68 -11.00 -4.52
CA LEU A 9 4.79 -10.09 -3.78
C LEU A 9 4.19 -10.77 -2.54
N THR A 10 3.81 -12.04 -2.66
CA THR A 10 3.28 -12.83 -1.56
C THR A 10 4.30 -13.00 -0.44
N ASP A 11 5.54 -13.37 -0.79
CA ASP A 11 6.66 -13.50 0.13
C ASP A 11 6.96 -12.17 0.83
N PHE A 12 6.97 -11.07 0.07
CA PHE A 12 7.19 -9.74 0.60
C PHE A 12 6.13 -9.33 1.63
N ILE A 13 4.84 -9.51 1.29
CA ILE A 13 3.72 -9.21 2.19
C ILE A 13 3.79 -10.08 3.45
N GLN A 14 4.00 -11.38 3.29
CA GLN A 14 4.07 -12.31 4.43
C GLN A 14 5.23 -11.98 5.38
N THR A 15 6.32 -11.45 4.85
CA THR A 15 7.49 -11.06 5.65
C THR A 15 7.27 -9.75 6.42
N HIS A 16 6.58 -8.78 5.84
CA HIS A 16 6.49 -7.41 6.38
C HIS A 16 5.16 -7.06 7.02
N LEU A 17 4.12 -7.88 6.84
CA LEU A 17 2.75 -7.62 7.28
C LEU A 17 2.21 -8.85 8.03
N PRO A 18 1.25 -8.69 8.95
CA PRO A 18 0.81 -9.75 9.87
C PRO A 18 -0.11 -10.81 9.22
N TYR A 19 0.10 -11.15 7.96
CA TYR A 19 -0.66 -12.19 7.26
C TYR A 19 -0.01 -13.57 7.48
N LYS A 20 -0.84 -14.56 7.85
CA LYS A 20 -0.39 -15.94 8.10
C LYS A 20 -0.70 -16.90 6.96
N ASP A 21 -1.74 -16.60 6.18
CA ASP A 21 -2.26 -17.49 5.14
C ASP A 21 -1.76 -17.04 3.76
N ARG A 22 -0.86 -17.83 3.18
CA ARG A 22 -0.20 -17.55 1.91
C ARG A 22 -1.17 -17.54 0.73
N GLU A 23 -2.06 -18.53 0.65
CA GLU A 23 -2.98 -18.65 -0.49
C GLU A 23 -4.01 -17.52 -0.47
N LYS A 24 -4.45 -17.13 0.73
CA LYS A 24 -5.29 -15.95 0.90
C LYS A 24 -4.61 -14.65 0.48
N ILE A 25 -3.30 -14.50 0.73
CA ILE A 25 -2.53 -13.34 0.25
C ILE A 25 -2.52 -13.31 -1.29
N LYS A 26 -2.28 -14.45 -1.94
CA LYS A 26 -2.29 -14.55 -3.42
C LYS A 26 -3.64 -14.14 -3.99
N ASP A 27 -4.72 -14.68 -3.44
CA ASP A 27 -6.09 -14.33 -3.87
C ASP A 27 -6.35 -12.83 -3.76
N TYR A 28 -5.93 -12.22 -2.64
CA TYR A 28 -6.05 -10.77 -2.48
C TYR A 28 -5.21 -9.99 -3.47
N ILE A 29 -3.95 -10.38 -3.71
CA ILE A 29 -3.10 -9.71 -4.72
C ILE A 29 -3.77 -9.78 -6.09
N LEU A 30 -4.28 -10.94 -6.50
CA LEU A 30 -4.95 -11.12 -7.79
C LEU A 30 -6.23 -10.29 -7.91
N GLN A 31 -7.02 -10.20 -6.84
CA GLN A 31 -8.19 -9.33 -6.81
C GLN A 31 -7.80 -7.85 -6.94
N HIS A 32 -6.80 -7.39 -6.18
CA HIS A 32 -6.34 -6.01 -6.26
C HIS A 32 -5.71 -5.69 -7.61
N GLU A 33 -4.97 -6.61 -8.23
CA GLU A 33 -4.47 -6.47 -9.59
C GLU A 33 -5.62 -6.30 -10.60
N LYS A 34 -6.67 -7.12 -10.48
CA LYS A 34 -7.86 -7.06 -11.35
C LYS A 34 -8.55 -5.69 -11.27
N PHE A 35 -8.70 -5.14 -10.07
CA PHE A 35 -9.26 -3.79 -9.87
C PHE A 35 -8.22 -2.68 -9.97
N GLN A 36 -6.97 -3.04 -10.29
CA GLN A 36 -5.81 -2.17 -10.36
C GLN A 36 -5.53 -1.34 -9.09
N THR A 37 -5.90 -1.86 -7.92
CA THR A 37 -5.81 -1.22 -6.58
C THR A 37 -4.59 -1.69 -5.78
N ILE A 38 -3.58 -2.20 -6.47
CA ILE A 38 -2.27 -2.54 -5.91
C ILE A 38 -1.19 -1.79 -6.68
N ASP A 39 -0.27 -1.18 -5.95
CA ASP A 39 0.97 -0.65 -6.48
C ASP A 39 2.14 -1.40 -5.82
N TYR A 40 3.19 -1.63 -6.58
CA TYR A 40 4.42 -2.22 -6.07
C TYR A 40 5.62 -1.60 -6.77
N ALA A 41 6.79 -1.78 -6.17
CA ALA A 41 8.06 -1.34 -6.73
C ALA A 41 9.07 -2.49 -6.69
N ILE A 42 9.85 -2.58 -7.76
CA ILE A 42 10.88 -3.61 -7.96
C ILE A 42 12.21 -2.89 -8.18
N ASP A 43 13.24 -3.31 -7.45
CA ASP A 43 14.63 -2.91 -7.70
C ASP A 43 15.48 -4.16 -7.82
N LYS A 44 16.27 -4.24 -8.90
CA LYS A 44 17.17 -5.38 -9.19
C LYS A 44 16.47 -6.75 -9.13
N GLY A 45 15.20 -6.82 -9.55
CA GLY A 45 14.42 -8.06 -9.59
C GLY A 45 13.72 -8.42 -8.27
N GLU A 46 13.92 -7.62 -7.21
CA GLU A 46 13.35 -7.82 -5.87
C GLU A 46 12.24 -6.82 -5.58
N VAL A 47 11.19 -7.26 -4.88
CA VAL A 47 10.14 -6.36 -4.39
C VAL A 47 10.70 -5.51 -3.25
N ILE A 48 10.61 -4.19 -3.41
CA ILE A 48 11.10 -3.22 -2.41
C ILE A 48 9.98 -2.48 -1.68
N GLY A 49 8.75 -2.58 -2.19
CA GLY A 49 7.59 -2.05 -1.51
C GLY A 49 6.29 -2.43 -2.20
N VAL A 50 5.21 -2.42 -1.42
CA VAL A 50 3.86 -2.69 -1.87
C VAL A 50 2.89 -1.75 -1.16
N CYS A 51 1.88 -1.30 -1.89
CA CYS A 51 0.77 -0.52 -1.37
C CYS A 51 -0.53 -1.08 -1.92
N ARG A 52 -1.45 -1.49 -1.04
CA ARG A 52 -2.80 -1.95 -1.43
C ARG A 52 -3.84 -0.96 -0.96
N TRP A 53 -4.81 -0.74 -1.84
CA TRP A 53 -5.86 0.24 -1.67
C TRP A 53 -7.23 -0.44 -1.64
N ASN A 54 -8.12 0.06 -0.80
CA ASN A 54 -9.54 -0.23 -0.88
C ASN A 54 -10.28 1.07 -1.18
N ILE A 55 -10.88 1.16 -2.37
CA ILE A 55 -11.66 2.32 -2.77
C ILE A 55 -13.05 2.17 -2.17
N ILE A 56 -13.41 3.05 -1.24
CA ILE A 56 -14.67 2.94 -0.48
C ILE A 56 -15.81 3.54 -1.31
N ASP A 57 -15.58 4.75 -1.82
CA ASP A 57 -16.53 5.50 -2.62
C ASP A 57 -15.78 6.36 -3.67
N LYS A 58 -16.46 7.36 -4.23
CA LYS A 58 -15.95 8.15 -5.35
C LYS A 58 -14.76 9.06 -4.98
N ASP A 59 -14.57 9.39 -3.70
CA ASP A 59 -13.51 10.30 -3.27
C ASP A 59 -12.74 9.87 -2.01
N THR A 60 -13.05 8.69 -1.48
CA THR A 60 -12.42 8.13 -0.28
C THR A 60 -11.75 6.79 -0.55
N ALA A 61 -10.49 6.68 -0.15
CA ALA A 61 -9.73 5.43 -0.19
C ALA A 61 -9.12 5.08 1.17
N HIS A 62 -9.06 3.79 1.46
CA HIS A 62 -8.36 3.23 2.60
C HIS A 62 -7.07 2.55 2.12
N ILE A 63 -5.94 2.88 2.74
CA ILE A 63 -4.72 2.10 2.57
C ILE A 63 -4.85 0.85 3.42
N LEU A 64 -4.98 -0.30 2.78
CA LEU A 64 -5.00 -1.59 3.47
C LEU A 64 -3.60 -1.97 3.93
N ASP A 65 -2.62 -1.77 3.06
CA ASP A 65 -1.25 -2.18 3.30
C ASP A 65 -0.30 -1.15 2.73
N LEU A 66 0.73 -0.84 3.50
CA LEU A 66 1.89 -0.08 3.05
C LEU A 66 3.12 -0.68 3.71
N ALA A 67 3.87 -1.46 2.94
CA ALA A 67 5.11 -2.07 3.40
C ALA A 67 6.25 -1.66 2.47
N ILE A 68 7.37 -1.26 3.08
CA ILE A 68 8.59 -0.86 2.38
C ILE A 68 9.76 -1.53 3.06
N ARG A 69 10.63 -2.14 2.24
CA ARG A 69 11.86 -2.80 2.69
C ARG A 69 12.73 -1.80 3.45
N GLU A 70 13.39 -2.23 4.51
CA GLU A 70 14.00 -1.31 5.48
C GLU A 70 15.05 -0.37 4.86
N ASP A 71 15.85 -0.89 3.95
CA ASP A 71 16.88 -0.17 3.16
C ASP A 71 16.30 0.81 2.13
N TRP A 72 15.00 0.76 1.86
CA TRP A 72 14.26 1.67 1.01
C TRP A 72 13.36 2.66 1.76
N ARG A 73 13.30 2.55 3.09
CA ARG A 73 12.59 3.54 3.92
C ARG A 73 13.28 4.91 3.82
N LYS A 74 12.49 5.98 3.97
CA LYS A 74 12.92 7.39 3.86
C LYS A 74 13.46 7.83 2.48
N LYS A 75 13.37 6.99 1.46
CA LYS A 75 13.73 7.34 0.07
C LYS A 75 12.56 7.88 -0.76
N GLY A 76 11.49 8.35 -0.12
CA GLY A 76 10.31 8.88 -0.81
C GLY A 76 9.33 7.84 -1.34
N LEU A 77 9.68 6.54 -1.37
CA LEU A 77 8.85 5.50 -1.98
C LEU A 77 7.41 5.42 -1.43
N ALA A 78 7.22 5.61 -0.12
CA ALA A 78 5.89 5.70 0.49
C ALA A 78 5.06 6.82 -0.13
N ARG A 79 5.67 8.01 -0.25
CA ARG A 79 5.04 9.19 -0.85
C ARG A 79 4.69 8.94 -2.31
N ASP A 80 5.56 8.25 -3.05
CA ASP A 80 5.31 7.95 -4.46
C ASP A 80 4.15 6.96 -4.65
N PHE A 81 3.99 5.97 -3.77
CA PHE A 81 2.79 5.13 -3.78
C PHE A 81 1.54 5.95 -3.52
N LEU A 82 1.57 6.82 -2.51
CA LEU A 82 0.43 7.68 -2.19
C LEU A 82 0.06 8.59 -3.36
N ILE A 83 1.00 9.34 -3.91
CA ILE A 83 0.74 10.26 -5.02
C ILE A 83 0.12 9.52 -6.20
N ARG A 84 0.68 8.36 -6.59
CA ARG A 84 0.16 7.55 -7.70
C ARG A 84 -1.27 7.10 -7.47
N GLY A 85 -1.57 6.55 -6.28
CA GLY A 85 -2.93 6.13 -5.96
C GLY A 85 -3.92 7.31 -5.96
N LEU A 86 -3.55 8.41 -5.32
CA LEU A 86 -4.42 9.58 -5.19
C LEU A 86 -4.74 10.22 -6.55
N GLN A 87 -3.77 10.28 -7.47
CA GLN A 87 -3.98 10.75 -8.84
C GLN A 87 -4.87 9.81 -9.65
N LYS A 88 -4.69 8.49 -9.49
CA LYS A 88 -5.41 7.48 -10.27
C LYS A 88 -6.92 7.48 -10.01
N TRP A 89 -7.34 7.70 -8.77
CA TRP A 89 -8.75 7.62 -8.36
C TRP A 89 -9.37 8.96 -7.95
N ASN A 90 -8.66 10.08 -8.14
CA ASN A 90 -9.11 11.42 -7.76
C ASN A 90 -9.62 11.51 -6.30
N ILE A 91 -8.87 10.87 -5.40
CA ILE A 91 -9.22 10.74 -3.99
C ILE A 91 -9.02 12.09 -3.29
N LYS A 92 -10.00 12.49 -2.49
CA LYS A 92 -9.96 13.68 -1.63
C LYS A 92 -9.64 13.35 -0.19
N TYR A 93 -10.02 12.15 0.27
CA TYR A 93 -9.85 11.71 1.64
C TYR A 93 -9.14 10.36 1.73
N LEU A 94 -8.11 10.31 2.57
CA LEU A 94 -7.39 9.09 2.86
C LEU A 94 -7.74 8.62 4.26
N VAL A 95 -8.19 7.38 4.37
CA VAL A 95 -8.34 6.66 5.63
C VAL A 95 -7.10 5.79 5.83
N PHE A 96 -6.55 5.77 7.03
CA PHE A 96 -5.45 4.88 7.40
C PHE A 96 -5.42 4.63 8.91
N GLU A 97 -4.85 3.49 9.29
CA GLU A 97 -4.49 3.17 10.67
C GLU A 97 -2.97 3.29 10.84
N ARG A 98 -2.53 3.92 11.92
CA ARG A 98 -1.10 3.98 12.27
C ARG A 98 -0.82 2.99 13.38
N GLU A 99 -0.04 1.96 13.09
CA GLU A 99 0.39 1.03 14.14
C GLU A 99 1.52 1.60 15.03
N THR A 100 2.01 2.81 14.72
CA THR A 100 3.04 3.47 15.53
C THR A 100 2.44 3.98 16.85
N ARG A 101 2.88 3.39 17.99
CA ARG A 101 2.53 3.75 19.39
C ARG A 101 1.17 3.27 19.92
N GLY A 102 0.66 2.14 19.45
CA GLY A 102 -0.54 1.51 20.05
C GLY A 102 -1.86 2.26 19.83
N ASP A 103 -1.85 3.36 19.06
CA ASP A 103 -3.04 4.12 18.70
C ASP A 103 -3.66 3.55 17.41
N LYS A 104 -4.50 2.52 17.55
CA LYS A 104 -5.22 1.88 16.43
C LYS A 104 -6.40 2.71 15.89
N ARG A 105 -6.49 4.00 16.22
CA ARG A 105 -7.60 4.84 15.74
C ARG A 105 -7.45 5.04 14.24
N LYS A 106 -8.51 4.68 13.49
CA LYS A 106 -8.68 5.09 12.09
C LYS A 106 -8.65 6.62 12.02
N ARG A 107 -7.76 7.15 11.19
CA ARG A 107 -7.69 8.57 10.89
C ARG A 107 -8.14 8.80 9.46
N MET A 108 -8.96 9.81 9.27
CA MET A 108 -9.33 10.33 7.95
C MET A 108 -8.69 11.71 7.81
N LEU A 109 -7.91 11.90 6.76
CA LEU A 109 -7.27 13.19 6.48
C LEU A 109 -7.50 13.58 5.01
N PRO A 110 -7.71 14.89 4.74
CA PRO A 110 -7.71 15.38 3.37
C PRO A 110 -6.34 15.15 2.72
N VAL A 111 -6.34 14.76 1.46
CA VAL A 111 -5.13 14.46 0.68
C VAL A 111 -4.18 15.66 0.64
N ASP A 112 -4.69 16.87 0.48
CA ASP A 112 -3.88 18.09 0.46
C ASP A 112 -3.11 18.29 1.78
N VAL A 113 -3.68 17.88 2.90
CA VAL A 113 -3.02 17.95 4.21
C VAL A 113 -1.92 16.89 4.31
N ILE A 114 -2.13 15.71 3.73
CA ILE A 114 -1.15 14.62 3.71
C ILE A 114 0.03 14.96 2.79
N LEU A 115 -0.23 15.53 1.62
CA LEU A 115 0.81 15.87 0.66
C LEU A 115 1.65 17.08 1.09
N LYS A 116 1.06 18.03 1.85
CA LYS A 116 1.77 19.22 2.37
C LYS A 116 2.55 18.96 3.65
N ARG A 117 2.16 17.97 4.45
CA ARG A 117 2.88 17.60 5.67
C ARG A 117 3.84 16.45 5.37
N ASN A 118 5.10 16.55 5.77
CA ASN A 118 6.05 15.43 5.78
C ASN A 118 5.62 14.40 6.85
N ILE A 119 4.50 13.70 6.62
CA ILE A 119 3.91 12.73 7.55
C ILE A 119 4.68 11.41 7.51
N PHE A 120 5.55 11.18 6.52
CA PHE A 120 6.28 9.92 6.30
C PHE A 120 7.79 10.09 6.40
#